data_AF-A0A397UKP2-F1
#
_entry.id   AF-A0A397UKP2-F1
#
_cell.length_a   1.000
_cell.length_b   1.000
_cell.length_c   1.000
_cell.angle_alpha   90.00
_cell.angle_beta   90.00
_cell.angle_gamma   90.00
#
_symmetry.space_group_name_H-M   'P 1'
#
loop_
_entity.id
_entity.type
_entity.pdbx_description
1 polymer ?
#
loop_
_entity_poly.entity_id
_entity_poly.type
_entity_poly.pdbx_seq_one_letter_code
_entity_poly.pdbx_strand_id
1 'polypeptide(L)'
;MWLEQARDHGSFCFGIDAKYDLNNNRAPVHTIVVEDSGNWGMPIGFALSNKENMHTIRLAVEAIKANIPCKDINCNYPYEYIALPNNKGFKRIQPCAIEWKPFAMMDKH
;
A
#
# COMPACT_ATOMS: atom_id res chain seq x y z
N MET A 1 -5.85 -4.56 10.58
CA MET A 1 -4.79 -4.01 11.44
C MET A 1 -3.82 -3.10 10.68
N TRP A 2 -3.04 -3.55 9.68
CA TRP A 2 -2.07 -2.65 8.99
C TRP A 2 -2.72 -1.57 8.13
N LEU A 3 -3.65 -1.92 7.23
CA LEU A 3 -4.35 -0.93 6.40
C LEU A 3 -5.31 -0.04 7.21
N GLU A 4 -5.68 -0.45 8.43
CA GLU A 4 -6.41 0.43 9.35
C GLU A 4 -5.52 1.56 9.86
N GLN A 5 -4.21 1.34 10.02
CA GLN A 5 -3.27 2.43 10.33
C GLN A 5 -3.23 3.47 9.21
N ALA A 6 -3.27 3.03 7.95
CA ALA A 6 -3.37 3.94 6.81
C ALA A 6 -4.68 4.77 6.84
N ARG A 7 -5.79 4.15 7.26
CA ARG A 7 -7.09 4.82 7.46
C ARG A 7 -7.04 5.84 8.59
N ASP A 8 -6.52 5.43 9.74
CA ASP A 8 -6.67 6.16 11.00
C ASP A 8 -5.56 7.21 11.22
N HIS A 9 -4.38 7.00 10.64
CA HIS A 9 -3.20 7.85 10.85
C HIS A 9 -2.51 8.28 9.54
N GLY A 10 -2.76 7.59 8.42
CA GLY A 10 -2.11 7.88 7.14
C GLY A 10 -2.69 9.03 6.34
N SER A 11 -3.49 9.94 6.93
CA SER A 11 -4.19 10.98 6.17
C SER A 11 -3.30 12.15 5.72
N PHE A 12 -2.17 12.38 6.39
CA PHE A 12 -1.27 13.50 6.10
C PHE A 12 -0.17 13.12 5.10
N CYS A 13 0.69 12.16 5.48
CA CYS A 13 1.77 11.68 4.64
C CYS A 13 1.96 10.15 4.78
N PHE A 14 2.67 9.57 3.82
CA PHE A 14 3.22 8.22 3.92
C PHE A 14 4.65 8.22 3.39
N GLY A 15 5.48 7.37 3.97
CA GLY A 15 6.82 7.10 3.47
C GLY A 15 6.83 5.90 2.52
N ILE A 16 7.72 5.91 1.54
CA ILE A 16 8.07 4.72 0.77
C ILE A 16 9.58 4.67 0.55
N ASP A 17 10.15 3.50 0.83
CA ASP A 17 11.56 3.18 0.60
C ASP A 17 11.67 1.77 0.00
N ALA A 18 12.74 1.51 -0.76
CA ALA A 18 13.01 0.23 -1.39
C ALA A 18 14.29 -0.40 -0.83
N LYS A 19 14.25 -1.71 -0.60
CA LYS A 19 15.44 -2.52 -0.32
C LYS A 19 15.60 -3.61 -1.36
N TYR A 20 16.83 -3.82 -1.79
CA TYR A 20 17.18 -4.72 -2.89
C TYR A 20 17.84 -6.00 -2.40
N ASP A 21 18.33 -6.05 -1.18
CA ASP A 21 19.06 -7.17 -0.59
C ASP A 21 18.15 -8.18 0.12
N LEU A 22 16.83 -7.96 0.11
CA LEU A 22 15.84 -8.82 0.76
C LEU A 22 15.50 -10.10 -0.01
N ASN A 23 16.04 -10.29 -1.22
CA ASN A 23 15.87 -11.52 -1.99
C ASN A 23 17.05 -11.80 -2.93
N ASN A 24 17.21 -13.07 -3.33
CA ASN A 24 18.31 -13.55 -4.16
C ASN A 24 18.38 -12.87 -5.55
N ASN A 25 17.26 -12.39 -6.06
CA ASN A 25 17.17 -11.80 -7.39
C ASN A 25 17.47 -10.30 -7.41
N ARG A 26 17.77 -9.73 -6.25
CA ARG A 26 17.89 -8.28 -6.04
C ARG A 26 16.70 -7.49 -6.54
N ALA A 27 15.51 -8.09 -6.49
CA ALA A 27 14.27 -7.42 -6.86
C ALA A 27 13.91 -6.40 -5.77
N PRO A 28 13.55 -5.15 -6.12
CA PRO A 28 13.17 -4.15 -5.13
C PRO A 28 11.92 -4.57 -4.36
N VAL A 29 12.04 -4.51 -3.04
CA VAL A 29 10.93 -4.62 -2.09
C VAL A 29 10.67 -3.23 -1.55
N HIS A 30 9.59 -2.62 -2.01
CA HIS A 30 9.09 -1.36 -1.48
C HIS A 30 8.36 -1.61 -0.17
N THR A 31 8.71 -0.85 0.86
CA THR A 31 7.96 -0.78 2.11
C THR A 31 7.21 0.55 2.13
N ILE A 32 5.90 0.50 2.37
CA ILE A 32 5.06 1.69 2.50
C ILE A 32 4.72 1.85 3.97
N VAL A 33 5.01 3.02 4.54
CA VAL A 33 4.89 3.29 5.97
C VAL A 33 4.02 4.52 6.22
N VAL A 34 3.32 4.51 7.35
CA VAL A 34 2.65 5.70 7.91
C VAL A 34 3.13 5.90 9.34
N GLU A 35 3.00 7.11 9.86
CA GLU A 35 3.16 7.35 11.30
C GLU A 35 1.93 6.80 12.03
N ASP A 36 2.13 6.11 13.15
CA ASP A 36 1.06 5.61 14.02
C ASP A 36 0.76 6.57 15.19
N SER A 37 -0.20 6.23 16.05
CA SER A 37 -0.54 7.02 17.24
C SER A 37 0.60 7.17 18.27
N GLY A 38 1.64 6.34 18.17
CA GLY A 38 2.83 6.40 19.02
C GLY A 38 3.97 7.23 18.43
N ASN A 39 3.75 7.88 17.28
CA ASN A 39 4.77 8.58 16.48
C ASN A 39 5.86 7.62 15.93
N TRP A 40 5.51 6.36 15.70
CA TRP A 40 6.41 5.38 15.09
C TRP A 40 6.04 5.13 13.63
N GLY A 41 7.04 4.87 12.80
CA GLY A 41 6.83 4.43 11.43
C GLY A 41 6.31 2.99 11.40
N MET A 42 5.07 2.80 10.98
CA MET A 42 4.40 1.51 10.88
C MET A 42 4.21 1.09 9.42
N PRO A 43 4.69 -0.10 9.01
CA PRO A 43 4.43 -0.60 7.65
C PRO A 43 2.94 -0.91 7.45
N ILE A 44 2.40 -0.38 6.35
CA ILE A 44 1.02 -0.64 5.91
C ILE A 44 0.94 -1.60 4.74
N GLY A 45 2.05 -1.82 4.04
CA GLY A 45 2.17 -2.84 3.01
C GLY A 45 3.54 -2.88 2.36
N PHE A 46 3.75 -3.94 1.59
CA PHE A 46 4.98 -4.20 0.87
C PHE A 46 4.65 -4.47 -0.60
N ALA A 47 5.52 -4.03 -1.51
CA ALA A 47 5.41 -4.35 -2.92
C ALA A 47 6.73 -4.89 -3.47
N LEU A 48 6.68 -6.10 -4.00
CA LEU A 48 7.78 -6.70 -4.76
C LEU A 48 7.58 -6.38 -6.23
N SER A 49 8.63 -5.90 -6.89
CA SER A 49 8.58 -5.64 -8.33
C SER A 49 9.86 -6.05 -9.03
N ASN A 50 9.82 -6.27 -10.34
CA ASN A 50 11.02 -6.62 -11.11
C ASN A 50 11.96 -5.42 -11.28
N LYS A 51 11.46 -4.19 -11.12
CA LYS A 51 12.21 -2.96 -11.31
C LYS A 51 11.55 -1.83 -10.54
N GLU A 52 12.35 -1.03 -9.84
CA GLU A 52 11.90 0.20 -9.22
C GLU A 52 11.75 1.27 -10.30
N ASN A 53 10.54 1.77 -10.47
CA ASN A 53 10.23 2.89 -11.35
C ASN A 53 8.87 3.49 -10.97
N MET A 54 8.55 4.64 -11.57
CA MET A 54 7.30 5.35 -11.30
C MET A 54 6.05 4.48 -11.53
N HIS A 55 6.07 3.57 -12.52
CA HIS A 55 4.92 2.71 -12.80
C HIS A 55 4.71 1.66 -11.71
N THR A 56 5.77 0.96 -11.28
CA THR A 56 5.68 -0.07 -10.23
C THR A 56 5.34 0.51 -8.86
N ILE A 57 5.92 1.67 -8.52
CA ILE A 57 5.57 2.44 -7.32
C ILE A 57 4.09 2.86 -7.35
N ARG A 58 3.62 3.40 -8.48
CA ARG A 58 2.22 3.80 -8.64
C ARG A 58 1.27 2.62 -8.43
N LEU A 59 1.57 1.46 -9.01
CA LEU A 59 0.74 0.26 -8.83
C LEU A 59 0.68 -0.18 -7.36
N ALA A 60 1.80 -0.12 -6.64
CA ALA A 60 1.84 -0.43 -5.21
C ALA A 60 0.93 0.51 -4.41
N VAL A 61 1.04 1.82 -4.64
CA VAL A 61 0.20 2.83 -3.97
C VAL A 61 -1.27 2.67 -4.33
N GLU A 62 -1.60 2.43 -5.60
CA GLU A 62 -2.98 2.18 -6.03
C GLU A 62 -3.56 0.91 -5.38
N ALA A 63 -2.77 -0.14 -5.23
CA ALA A 63 -3.17 -1.36 -4.53
C ALA A 63 -3.45 -1.10 -3.05
N ILE A 64 -2.63 -0.30 -2.37
CA ILE A 64 -2.91 0.13 -0.98
C ILE A 64 -4.21 0.92 -0.93
N LYS A 65 -4.34 1.98 -1.74
CA LYS A 65 -5.53 2.85 -1.79
C LYS A 65 -6.82 2.06 -1.96
N ALA A 66 -6.86 1.12 -2.89
CA ALA A 66 -8.05 0.32 -3.19
C ALA A 66 -8.45 -0.64 -2.06
N ASN A 67 -7.64 -0.75 -1.01
CA ASN A 67 -7.77 -1.76 0.05
C ASN A 67 -7.76 -1.17 1.46
N ILE A 68 -7.65 0.14 1.62
CA ILE A 68 -7.81 0.79 2.92
C ILE A 68 -9.28 0.66 3.33
N PRO A 69 -9.59 0.02 4.47
CA PRO A 69 -10.96 -0.23 4.85
C PRO A 69 -11.73 1.05 5.15
N CYS A 70 -13.03 1.04 4.88
CA CYS A 70 -13.94 2.00 5.50
C CYS A 70 -13.95 1.82 7.03
N LYS A 71 -14.58 2.75 7.73
CA LYS A 71 -14.95 2.54 9.13
C LYS A 71 -16.30 1.82 9.15
N ASP A 72 -16.28 0.53 9.44
CA ASP A 72 -17.49 -0.28 9.62
C ASP A 72 -17.67 -0.61 11.10
N ILE A 73 -18.84 -0.29 11.67
CA ILE A 73 -19.10 -0.44 13.11
C ILE A 73 -19.17 -1.92 13.54
N ASN A 74 -19.45 -2.81 12.59
CA ASN A 74 -19.50 -4.25 12.79
C ASN A 74 -18.17 -4.93 12.39
N CYS A 75 -17.14 -4.16 12.04
CA CYS A 75 -15.86 -4.64 11.54
C CYS A 75 -15.98 -5.55 10.30
N ASN A 76 -17.03 -5.39 9.50
CA ASN A 76 -17.21 -6.13 8.27
C ASN A 76 -16.50 -5.44 7.11
N TYR A 77 -15.46 -6.07 6.58
CA TYR A 77 -14.64 -5.54 5.49
C TYR A 77 -14.68 -6.48 4.29
N PRO A 78 -15.80 -6.51 3.53
CA PRO A 78 -15.88 -7.35 2.35
C PRO A 78 -14.81 -6.94 1.34
N TYR A 79 -14.28 -7.92 0.62
CA TYR A 79 -13.34 -7.70 -0.45
C TYR A 79 -13.67 -8.62 -1.61
N GLU A 80 -13.28 -8.17 -2.80
CA GLU A 80 -13.46 -8.92 -4.03
C GLU A 80 -12.14 -9.00 -4.79
N TYR A 81 -11.97 -10.08 -5.54
CA TYR A 81 -10.90 -10.23 -6.49
C TYR A 81 -11.43 -9.97 -7.89
N ILE A 82 -10.84 -8.98 -8.57
CA ILE A 82 -11.17 -8.66 -9.96
C ILE A 82 -10.01 -9.08 -10.84
N ALA A 83 -10.29 -9.84 -11.89
CA ALA A 83 -9.32 -10.16 -12.91
C ALA A 83 -8.82 -8.88 -13.62
N LEU A 84 -7.51 -8.74 -13.77
CA LEU A 84 -6.93 -7.69 -14.58
C LEU A 84 -7.19 -7.99 -16.06
N PRO A 85 -7.30 -6.95 -16.91
CA PRO A 85 -7.38 -7.15 -18.36
C PRO A 85 -6.22 -8.03 -18.85
N ASN A 86 -6.50 -8.85 -19.88
CA ASN A 86 -5.51 -9.69 -20.57
C ASN A 86 -4.99 -10.89 -19.76
N ASN A 87 -5.74 -11.39 -18.75
CA ASN A 87 -5.38 -12.56 -17.94
C ASN A 87 -4.01 -12.45 -17.25
N LYS A 88 -3.55 -11.21 -16.99
CA LYS A 88 -2.23 -10.95 -16.37
C LYS A 88 -2.27 -10.94 -14.84
N GLY A 89 -3.35 -11.40 -14.24
CA GLY A 89 -3.49 -11.55 -12.80
C GLY A 89 -4.82 -11.02 -12.28
N PHE A 90 -4.85 -10.71 -10.99
CA PHE A 90 -6.01 -10.20 -10.27
C PHE A 90 -5.59 -9.07 -9.35
N LYS A 91 -6.54 -8.21 -9.00
CA LYS A 91 -6.41 -7.23 -7.94
C LYS A 91 -7.46 -7.49 -6.87
N ARG A 92 -7.09 -7.34 -5.59
CA ARG A 92 -8.05 -7.24 -4.51
C ARG A 92 -8.59 -5.82 -4.47
N ILE A 93 -9.90 -5.67 -4.35
CA ILE A 93 -10.55 -4.38 -4.09
C ILE A 93 -11.41 -4.49 -2.85
N GLN A 94 -11.62 -3.38 -2.16
CA GLN A 94 -12.67 -3.24 -1.17
C GLN A 94 -13.79 -2.33 -1.70
N PRO A 95 -15.07 -2.75 -1.63
CA PRO A 95 -16.20 -1.95 -2.11
C PRO A 95 -16.32 -0.57 -1.43
N CYS A 96 -15.90 -0.48 -0.16
CA CYS A 96 -16.01 0.73 0.64
C CYS A 96 -14.66 1.44 0.88
N ALA A 97 -13.65 1.25 0.02
CA ALA A 97 -12.34 1.85 0.25
C ALA A 97 -12.42 3.38 0.39
N ILE A 98 -11.75 3.95 1.40
CA ILE A 98 -11.76 5.41 1.59
C ILE A 98 -10.93 6.12 0.52
N GLU A 99 -11.26 7.38 0.25
CA GLU A 99 -10.42 8.23 -0.57
C GLU A 99 -9.13 8.61 0.19
N TRP A 100 -8.05 7.88 -0.07
CA TRP A 100 -6.76 8.11 0.57
C TRP A 100 -5.84 8.93 -0.34
N LYS A 101 -5.54 10.18 0.04
CA LYS A 101 -4.73 11.14 -0.75
C LYS A 101 -3.64 11.88 0.07
N PRO A 102 -2.82 11.20 0.88
CA PRO A 102 -1.69 11.83 1.59
C PRO A 102 -0.53 12.22 0.67
N PHE A 103 0.39 13.04 1.20
CA PHE A 103 1.69 13.32 0.57
C PHE A 103 2.61 12.09 0.60
N ALA A 104 3.27 11.81 -0.52
CA ALA A 104 4.28 10.77 -0.58
C ALA A 104 5.65 11.35 -0.23
N MET A 105 6.31 10.78 0.78
CA MET A 105 7.71 11.03 1.09
C MET A 105 8.53 9.87 0.53
N MET A 106 9.45 10.19 -0.36
CA MET A 106 10.30 9.21 -1.02
C MET A 106 11.74 9.63 -0.80
N ASP A 107 12.57 8.70 -0.34
CA ASP A 107 14.01 8.96 -0.36
C ASP A 107 14.47 9.07 -1.81
N LYS A 108 15.26 10.10 -2.10
CA LYS A 108 15.82 10.31 -3.42
C LYS A 108 17.32 10.07 -3.33
N HIS A 109 17.73 8.89 -3.77
CA HIS A 109 19.11 8.60 -4.11
C HIS A 109 19.46 9.14 -5.51
#